data_AF-A0A6I1NW49-F1
#
_entry.id   AF-A0A6I1NW49-F1
#
_cell.length_a   1.000
_cell.length_b   1.000
_cell.length_c   1.000
_cell.angle_alpha   90.00
_cell.angle_beta   90.00
_cell.angle_gamma   90.00
#
_symmetry.space_group_name_H-M   'P 1'
#
loop_
_entity.id
_entity.type
_entity.pdbx_description
1 polymer ?
#
loop_
_entity_poly.entity_id
_entity_poly.type
_entity_poly.pdbx_seq_one_letter_code
_entity_poly.pdbx_strand_id
1 'polypeptide(L)'
;PNEASFSDVGGMVGNVSIAKGVTIENAIGGSGNDLQIGNSASNELKGGAGNDIIYGAGGADKLWGGAGSDTFVFASSSDSKPGAIDQILDFVSGLDKIDLSAITGGSGLHFVNSFTGAAGDAILTSSGGNSLLSVDFSGHGVADF
;
A
#
# COMPACT_ATOMS: atom_id res chain seq x y z
N PRO A 1 10.21 13.11 32.74
CA PRO A 1 8.88 13.48 32.21
C PRO A 1 8.85 13.33 30.70
N ASN A 2 7.89 12.51 30.24
CA ASN A 2 7.58 12.05 28.89
C ASN A 2 8.09 10.64 28.56
N GLU A 3 7.09 9.78 28.46
CA GLU A 3 7.16 8.33 28.51
C GLU A 3 7.37 7.74 27.12
N ALA A 4 7.86 6.50 27.15
CA ALA A 4 8.04 5.56 26.07
C ALA A 4 7.01 5.67 24.93
N SER A 5 7.53 5.70 23.71
CA SER A 5 6.79 5.25 22.53
C SER A 5 6.26 3.84 22.79
N PHE A 6 4.95 3.66 22.74
CA PHE A 6 4.30 2.35 22.81
C PHE A 6 4.45 1.62 21.47
N SER A 7 5.66 1.12 21.19
CA SER A 7 5.84 0.01 20.25
C SER A 7 7.17 -0.68 20.54
N ASP A 8 7.30 -1.20 21.75
CA ASP A 8 8.34 -2.15 22.12
C ASP A 8 7.70 -3.18 23.06
N VAL A 9 6.94 -4.12 22.48
CA VAL A 9 6.55 -5.32 23.23
C VAL A 9 7.56 -6.40 22.89
N GLY A 10 8.74 -6.23 23.48
CA GLY A 10 9.94 -7.03 23.25
C GLY A 10 9.65 -8.52 23.10
N GLY A 11 9.68 -9.00 21.86
CA GLY A 11 9.58 -10.42 21.53
C GLY A 11 8.21 -11.08 21.75
N MET A 12 7.14 -10.32 21.97
CA MET A 12 5.79 -10.88 22.14
C MET A 12 5.09 -11.03 20.78
N VAL A 13 4.50 -12.19 20.52
CA VAL A 13 3.73 -12.50 19.32
C VAL A 13 2.23 -12.49 19.69
N GLY A 14 1.42 -11.73 18.98
CA GLY A 14 -0.05 -11.71 19.14
C GLY A 14 -0.57 -11.04 20.42
N ASN A 15 0.21 -10.17 21.05
CA ASN A 15 -0.14 -9.47 22.29
C ASN A 15 -1.05 -8.24 22.07
N VAL A 16 -1.28 -7.85 20.82
CA VAL A 16 -2.29 -6.86 20.44
C VAL A 16 -3.39 -7.59 19.69
N SER A 17 -4.63 -7.50 20.20
CA SER A 17 -5.80 -8.04 19.53
C SER A 17 -6.87 -6.96 19.45
N ILE A 18 -7.52 -6.86 18.29
CA ILE A 18 -8.62 -5.93 18.06
C ILE A 18 -9.91 -6.73 18.19
N ALA A 19 -10.83 -6.25 19.03
CA ALA A 19 -12.12 -6.90 19.22
C ALA A 19 -12.97 -6.85 17.94
N LYS A 20 -13.77 -7.89 17.70
CA LYS A 20 -14.68 -7.95 16.55
C LYS A 20 -15.62 -6.74 16.56
N GLY A 21 -15.62 -5.96 15.47
CA GLY A 21 -16.46 -4.77 15.30
C GLY A 21 -15.80 -3.46 15.73
N VAL A 22 -14.52 -3.49 16.14
CA VAL A 22 -13.70 -2.29 16.29
C VAL A 22 -12.93 -2.07 14.98
N THR A 23 -13.10 -0.90 14.39
CA THR A 23 -12.27 -0.42 13.28
C THR A 23 -11.10 0.35 13.88
N ILE A 24 -9.89 0.07 13.39
CA ILE A 24 -8.71 0.89 13.66
C ILE A 24 -8.33 1.51 12.34
N GLU A 25 -8.48 2.82 12.24
CA GLU A 25 -8.22 3.58 11.02
C GLU A 25 -6.72 3.89 10.88
N ASN A 26 -5.98 4.02 11.98
CA ASN A 26 -4.59 4.46 11.96
C ASN A 26 -3.66 3.49 12.69
N ALA A 27 -2.54 3.14 12.07
CA ALA A 27 -1.48 2.35 12.68
C ALA A 27 -0.12 3.02 12.45
N ILE A 28 0.73 2.97 13.48
CA ILE A 28 2.10 3.48 13.44
C ILE A 28 3.00 2.36 13.95
N GLY A 29 3.89 1.88 13.10
CA GLY A 29 4.89 0.89 13.45
C GLY A 29 6.05 1.48 14.25
N GLY A 30 7.03 0.63 14.54
CA GLY A 30 8.18 0.92 15.37
C GLY A 30 9.44 1.23 14.56
N SER A 31 10.58 0.76 15.08
CA SER A 31 11.88 0.80 14.39
C SER A 31 12.31 -0.57 13.84
N GLY A 32 11.42 -1.56 13.93
CA GLY A 32 11.62 -2.92 13.43
C GLY A 32 10.97 -3.10 12.06
N ASN A 33 11.12 -4.30 11.49
CA ASN A 33 10.42 -4.64 10.25
C ASN A 33 9.00 -5.08 10.58
N ASP A 34 8.02 -4.26 10.24
CA ASP A 34 6.63 -4.45 10.63
C ASP A 34 5.76 -4.96 9.48
N LEU A 35 4.69 -5.67 9.83
CA LEU A 35 3.59 -6.02 8.92
C LEU A 35 2.34 -5.26 9.35
N GLN A 36 1.87 -4.35 8.51
CA GLN A 36 0.65 -3.58 8.74
C GLN A 36 -0.41 -3.94 7.71
N ILE A 37 -1.58 -4.33 8.21
CA ILE A 37 -2.74 -4.68 7.39
C ILE A 37 -3.91 -3.80 7.84
N GLY A 38 -4.44 -3.01 6.92
CA GLY A 38 -5.60 -2.17 7.11
C GLY A 38 -6.91 -2.97 7.06
N ASN A 39 -8.01 -2.26 6.80
CA ASN A 39 -9.34 -2.84 6.73
C ASN A 39 -10.09 -2.32 5.50
N SER A 40 -11.43 -2.33 5.51
CA SER A 40 -12.23 -1.92 4.35
C SER A 40 -12.58 -0.43 4.35
N ALA A 41 -12.12 0.34 5.34
CA ALA A 41 -12.30 1.78 5.45
C ALA A 41 -10.97 2.49 5.15
N SER A 42 -11.04 3.79 4.85
CA SER A 42 -9.84 4.62 4.69
C SER A 42 -8.93 4.55 5.91
N ASN A 43 -7.70 4.10 5.68
CA ASN A 43 -6.66 3.93 6.67
C ASN A 43 -5.52 4.95 6.53
N GLU A 44 -4.90 5.32 7.65
CA GLU A 44 -3.59 6.00 7.67
C GLU A 44 -2.54 5.07 8.31
N LEU A 45 -1.70 4.44 7.48
CA LEU A 45 -0.72 3.44 7.92
C LEU A 45 0.71 3.98 7.78
N LYS A 46 1.49 3.94 8.86
CA LYS A 46 2.87 4.44 8.89
C LYS A 46 3.82 3.33 9.33
N GLY A 47 4.67 2.85 8.43
CA GLY A 47 5.69 1.83 8.66
C GLY A 47 6.61 2.21 9.82
N GLY A 48 7.35 3.31 9.65
CA GLY A 48 8.23 3.83 10.69
C GLY A 48 9.67 3.76 10.23
N ALA A 49 10.52 3.07 10.98
CA ALA A 49 11.85 2.72 10.50
C ALA A 49 11.96 1.19 10.42
N GLY A 50 12.73 0.67 9.48
CA GLY A 50 12.75 -0.76 9.19
C GLY A 50 12.32 -1.02 7.75
N ASN A 51 12.31 -2.28 7.36
CA ASN A 51 11.77 -2.69 6.06
C ASN A 51 10.35 -3.21 6.26
N ASP A 52 9.37 -2.36 5.99
CA ASP A 52 7.98 -2.62 6.35
C ASP A 52 7.18 -3.21 5.20
N ILE A 53 6.16 -3.99 5.53
CA ILE A 53 5.15 -4.49 4.60
C ILE A 53 3.82 -3.85 4.97
N ILE A 54 3.27 -3.04 4.07
CA ILE A 54 2.06 -2.26 4.31
C ILE A 54 1.00 -2.68 3.30
N TYR A 55 -0.15 -3.14 3.79
CA TYR A 55 -1.32 -3.49 3.00
C TYR A 55 -2.53 -2.68 3.47
N GLY A 56 -2.98 -1.70 2.67
CA GLY A 56 -4.16 -0.87 3.00
C GLY A 56 -5.47 -1.65 3.03
N ALA A 57 -5.58 -2.66 2.17
CA ALA A 57 -6.79 -3.41 1.87
C ALA A 57 -7.81 -2.58 1.07
N GLY A 58 -8.99 -2.28 1.59
CA GLY A 58 -10.01 -1.58 0.83
C GLY A 58 -10.23 -0.18 1.37
N GLY A 59 -10.40 0.81 0.51
CA GLY A 59 -10.61 2.17 0.96
C GLY A 59 -9.96 3.14 0.03
N ALA A 60 -9.74 4.36 0.52
CA ALA A 60 -8.77 5.26 -0.06
C ALA A 60 -7.79 5.58 1.07
N ASP A 61 -6.63 4.96 1.02
CA ASP A 61 -5.69 4.90 2.12
C ASP A 61 -4.54 5.89 1.94
N LYS A 62 -3.93 6.28 3.05
CA LYS A 62 -2.69 7.04 3.07
C LYS A 62 -1.62 6.18 3.71
N LEU A 63 -0.59 5.89 2.93
CA LEU A 63 0.45 4.95 3.28
C LEU A 63 1.79 5.70 3.35
N TRP A 64 2.50 5.50 4.45
CA TRP A 64 3.87 5.96 4.63
C TRP A 64 4.74 4.76 4.95
N GLY A 65 5.79 4.52 4.16
CA GLY A 65 6.79 3.51 4.47
C GLY A 65 7.68 3.97 5.61
N GLY A 66 8.17 5.21 5.49
CA GLY A 66 9.14 5.79 6.39
C GLY A 66 10.56 5.48 5.95
N ALA A 67 11.42 5.06 6.88
CA ALA A 67 12.83 4.86 6.64
C ALA A 67 13.18 3.38 6.47
N GLY A 68 13.51 2.97 5.26
CA GLY A 68 14.01 1.64 4.95
C GLY A 68 13.55 1.22 3.57
N SER A 69 13.59 -0.07 3.28
CA SER A 69 13.07 -0.62 2.01
C SER A 69 11.68 -1.18 2.22
N ASP A 70 10.69 -0.37 1.91
CA ASP A 70 9.29 -0.69 2.24
C ASP A 70 8.57 -1.31 1.04
N THR A 71 7.57 -2.15 1.35
CA THR A 71 6.75 -2.84 0.35
C THR A 71 5.28 -2.52 0.57
N PHE A 72 4.69 -1.79 -0.37
CA PHE A 72 3.26 -1.51 -0.42
C PHE A 72 2.56 -2.59 -1.23
N VAL A 73 1.75 -3.41 -0.58
CA VAL A 73 1.10 -4.58 -1.18
C VAL A 73 -0.31 -4.22 -1.61
N PHE A 74 -0.72 -4.67 -2.80
CA PHE A 74 -2.11 -4.62 -3.25
C PHE A 74 -2.50 -6.02 -3.75
N ALA A 75 -3.58 -6.58 -3.20
CA ALA A 75 -3.96 -7.97 -3.42
C ALA A 75 -5.17 -8.12 -4.35
N SER A 76 -5.95 -7.06 -4.53
CA SER A 76 -7.10 -6.99 -5.42
C SER A 76 -7.12 -5.67 -6.17
N SER A 77 -7.65 -5.64 -7.40
CA SER A 77 -7.86 -4.38 -8.14
C SER A 77 -8.83 -3.44 -7.42
N SER A 78 -9.67 -3.95 -6.53
CA SER A 78 -10.56 -3.15 -5.69
C SER A 78 -9.84 -2.35 -4.60
N ASP A 79 -8.58 -2.69 -4.30
CA ASP A 79 -7.86 -2.14 -3.16
C ASP A 79 -7.55 -0.65 -3.36
N SER A 80 -7.24 -0.24 -4.60
CA SER A 80 -7.07 1.17 -4.98
C SER A 80 -7.77 1.45 -6.30
N LYS A 81 -9.10 1.37 -6.31
CA LYS A 81 -9.90 1.58 -7.53
C LYS A 81 -9.99 3.06 -7.91
N PRO A 82 -10.26 3.39 -9.19
CA PRO A 82 -10.60 4.75 -9.59
C PRO A 82 -11.75 5.33 -8.76
N GLY A 83 -11.50 6.47 -8.09
CA GLY A 83 -12.46 7.13 -7.19
C GLY A 83 -12.27 6.83 -5.70
N ALA A 84 -11.44 5.83 -5.37
CA ALA A 84 -10.94 5.57 -4.02
C ALA A 84 -9.49 5.08 -4.15
N ILE A 85 -8.62 6.00 -4.59
CA ILE A 85 -7.22 5.72 -4.93
C ILE A 85 -6.37 5.89 -3.68
N ASP A 86 -5.45 4.96 -3.47
CA ASP A 86 -4.48 5.03 -2.39
C ASP A 86 -3.35 6.01 -2.68
N GLN A 87 -2.84 6.59 -1.61
CA GLN A 87 -1.76 7.57 -1.67
C GLN A 87 -0.56 7.07 -0.88
N ILE A 88 0.51 6.74 -1.60
CA ILE A 88 1.82 6.53 -0.99
C ILE A 88 2.51 7.89 -0.91
N LEU A 89 2.76 8.37 0.30
CA LEU A 89 3.09 9.78 0.55
C LEU A 89 4.59 10.06 0.67
N ASP A 90 5.43 9.04 0.82
CA ASP A 90 6.87 9.16 1.00
C ASP A 90 7.70 8.19 0.13
N PHE A 91 7.11 7.66 -0.95
CA PHE A 91 7.73 6.66 -1.81
C PHE A 91 9.13 7.09 -2.31
N VAL A 92 10.14 6.27 -2.02
CA VAL A 92 11.52 6.44 -2.45
C VAL A 92 11.85 5.48 -3.59
N SER A 93 11.89 6.03 -4.81
CA SER A 93 12.25 5.25 -6.00
C SER A 93 13.63 4.58 -5.87
N GLY A 94 13.68 3.29 -6.17
CA GLY A 94 14.90 2.47 -6.10
C GLY A 94 15.15 1.83 -4.73
N LEU A 95 14.35 2.19 -3.72
CA LEU A 95 14.39 1.60 -2.39
C LEU A 95 13.07 0.86 -2.13
N ASP A 96 11.96 1.57 -2.30
CA ASP A 96 10.62 1.06 -2.03
C ASP A 96 10.04 0.30 -3.21
N LYS A 97 9.05 -0.54 -2.92
CA LYS A 97 8.37 -1.40 -3.88
C LYS A 97 6.86 -1.30 -3.77
N ILE A 98 6.21 -1.32 -4.92
CA ILE A 98 4.78 -1.57 -5.04
C ILE A 98 4.63 -3.01 -5.52
N ASP A 99 4.02 -3.86 -4.69
CA ASP A 99 3.80 -5.27 -4.99
C ASP A 99 2.36 -5.51 -5.48
N LEU A 100 2.27 -5.86 -6.77
CA LEU A 100 1.03 -6.20 -7.48
C LEU A 100 1.02 -7.69 -7.90
N SER A 101 1.90 -8.51 -7.33
CA SER A 101 2.09 -9.91 -7.72
C SER A 101 0.83 -10.75 -7.49
N ALA A 102 0.06 -10.44 -6.45
CA ALA A 102 -1.22 -11.09 -6.14
C ALA A 102 -2.29 -10.82 -7.21
N ILE A 103 -2.30 -9.63 -7.82
CA ILE A 103 -3.26 -9.27 -8.87
C ILE A 103 -2.80 -9.80 -10.23
N THR A 104 -1.52 -9.63 -10.55
CA THR A 104 -0.93 -10.02 -11.86
C THR A 104 -0.65 -11.54 -11.97
N GLY A 105 -0.74 -12.28 -10.87
CA GLY A 105 -0.32 -13.68 -10.80
C GLY A 105 1.18 -13.86 -11.11
N GLY A 106 1.99 -12.82 -10.90
CA GLY A 106 3.42 -12.81 -11.23
C GLY A 106 3.73 -12.53 -12.71
N SER A 107 2.73 -12.26 -13.54
CA SER A 107 2.91 -11.98 -14.98
C SER A 107 3.54 -10.60 -15.27
N GLY A 108 3.66 -9.74 -14.25
CA GLY A 108 4.15 -8.38 -14.37
C GLY A 108 3.13 -7.43 -15.02
N LEU A 109 3.60 -6.22 -15.33
CA LEU A 109 2.81 -5.18 -15.99
C LEU A 109 3.38 -4.85 -17.38
N HIS A 110 2.51 -4.45 -18.30
CA HIS A 110 2.87 -4.03 -19.63
C HIS A 110 2.74 -2.50 -19.75
N PHE A 111 3.86 -1.79 -19.69
CA PHE A 111 3.84 -0.33 -19.73
C PHE A 111 3.56 0.20 -21.13
N VAL A 112 2.50 0.99 -21.25
CA VAL A 112 2.01 1.57 -22.51
C VAL A 112 1.81 3.08 -22.37
N ASN A 113 1.76 3.79 -23.50
CA ASN A 113 1.45 5.22 -23.53
C ASN A 113 -0.07 5.51 -23.51
N SER A 114 -0.88 4.50 -23.84
CA SER A 114 -2.33 4.53 -23.84
C SER A 114 -2.86 3.10 -23.72
N PHE A 115 -3.94 2.87 -22.98
CA PHE A 115 -4.53 1.54 -22.83
C PHE A 115 -4.90 0.96 -24.19
N THR A 116 -4.46 -0.27 -24.44
CA THR A 116 -4.69 -0.98 -25.71
C THR A 116 -5.92 -1.89 -25.65
N GLY A 117 -6.48 -2.08 -24.45
CA GLY A 117 -7.50 -3.09 -24.17
C GLY A 117 -6.91 -4.47 -23.87
N ALA A 118 -5.61 -4.55 -23.57
CA ALA A 118 -4.99 -5.76 -23.06
C ALA A 118 -4.95 -5.73 -21.52
N ALA A 119 -5.23 -6.87 -20.90
CA ALA A 119 -5.12 -7.02 -19.46
C ALA A 119 -3.65 -6.86 -19.02
N GLY A 120 -3.44 -6.11 -17.94
CA GLY A 120 -2.13 -5.78 -17.40
C GLY A 120 -1.45 -4.59 -18.06
N ASP A 121 -2.12 -3.88 -18.97
CA ASP A 121 -1.63 -2.60 -19.48
C ASP A 121 -1.52 -1.60 -18.31
N ALA A 122 -0.37 -0.94 -18.20
CA ALA A 122 -0.07 0.01 -17.15
C ALA A 122 0.45 1.33 -17.72
N ILE A 123 0.05 2.42 -17.10
CA ILE A 123 0.48 3.77 -17.46
C ILE A 123 0.97 4.45 -16.18
N LEU A 124 2.21 4.92 -16.21
CA LEU A 124 2.76 5.76 -15.15
C LEU A 124 2.81 7.20 -15.65
N THR A 125 2.01 8.07 -15.03
CA THR A 125 2.00 9.50 -15.34
C THR A 125 2.62 10.28 -14.18
N SER A 126 3.52 11.21 -14.49
CA SER A 126 4.09 12.11 -13.48
C SER A 126 3.69 13.54 -13.78
N SER A 127 3.03 14.21 -12.82
CA SER A 127 2.57 15.59 -12.92
C SER A 127 2.84 16.33 -11.63
N GLY A 128 3.55 17.47 -11.72
CA GLY A 128 3.75 18.39 -10.59
C GLY A 128 4.43 17.78 -9.35
N GLY A 129 5.27 16.75 -9.53
CA GLY A 129 5.95 16.04 -8.43
C GLY A 129 5.19 14.81 -7.92
N ASN A 130 3.94 14.61 -8.34
CA ASN A 130 3.17 13.41 -8.04
C ASN A 130 3.29 12.42 -9.19
N SER A 131 3.29 11.13 -8.87
CA SER A 131 3.16 10.06 -9.86
C SER A 131 1.88 9.29 -9.62
N LEU A 132 1.19 8.96 -10.70
CA LEU A 132 -0.02 8.14 -10.70
C LEU A 132 0.24 6.92 -11.58
N LEU A 133 0.17 5.75 -10.96
CA LEU A 133 0.14 4.47 -11.64
C LEU A 133 -1.32 4.11 -11.90
N SER A 134 -1.67 3.90 -13.17
CA SER A 134 -2.99 3.41 -13.57
C SER A 134 -2.84 2.11 -14.33
N VAL A 135 -3.65 1.11 -13.99
CA VAL A 135 -3.57 -0.24 -14.58
C VAL A 135 -4.95 -0.70 -15.04
N ASP A 136 -4.99 -1.35 -16.21
CA ASP A 136 -6.16 -2.05 -16.75
C ASP A 136 -5.97 -3.55 -16.54
N PHE A 137 -6.39 -4.07 -15.38
CA PHE A 137 -6.28 -5.49 -15.08
C PHE A 137 -7.32 -6.34 -15.81
N SER A 138 -8.49 -5.79 -16.12
CA SER A 138 -9.57 -6.52 -16.79
C SER A 138 -9.46 -6.56 -18.32
N GLY A 139 -8.61 -5.74 -18.93
CA GLY A 139 -8.36 -5.72 -20.38
C GLY A 139 -9.51 -5.14 -21.19
N HIS A 140 -10.07 -4.02 -20.73
CA HIS A 140 -11.22 -3.36 -21.36
C HIS A 140 -10.90 -1.96 -21.90
N GLY A 141 -9.64 -1.56 -21.81
CA GLY A 141 -9.12 -0.30 -22.34
C GLY A 141 -9.28 0.88 -21.37
N VAL A 142 -9.61 0.60 -20.10
CA VAL A 142 -9.83 1.62 -19.06
C VAL A 142 -9.14 1.16 -17.78
N ALA A 143 -8.60 2.10 -17.02
CA ALA A 143 -8.01 1.80 -15.72
C ALA A 143 -9.08 1.29 -14.75
N ASP A 144 -8.80 0.17 -14.09
CA ASP A 144 -9.58 -0.36 -12.97
C ASP A 144 -8.79 -0.35 -11.64
N PHE A 145 -7.54 0.12 -11.69
CA PHE A 145 -6.64 0.43 -10.59
C PHE A 145 -5.93 1.76 -10.86
#